data_AF-A0A1Y5GLI9-F1
#
_entry.id   AF-A0A1Y5GLI9-F1
#
_cell.length_a   1.000
_cell.length_b   1.000
_cell.length_c   1.000
_cell.angle_alpha   90.00
_cell.angle_beta   90.00
_cell.angle_gamma   90.00
#
_symmetry.space_group_name_H-M   'P 1'
#
loop_
_entity.id
_entity.type
_entity.pdbx_description
1 polymer ?
#
loop_
_entity_poly.entity_id
_entity_poly.type
_entity_poly.pdbx_seq_one_letter_code
_entity_poly.pdbx_strand_id
1 'polypeptide(L)'
;MAHYEWFYVPFTHYSSLIDGILSSKSLQRPQKNNKKGYIMFTYAKSACALLAFSLPLTTYALPIDNPVNQQPWGPLIEFAGNGSEVDAISRLREIDHLQMTMMNHSKYDDDTETFIAEIWTLVEKFKLKKLHRLLPVNVDDWNQISLQGVLEGDEYSVTTTHRKNIDNIQITNFSDSHFLFRTQEVPMDDGPNHYIINNQIKLGFGAQSWQSMRNATNESLRLITSSTLPKTQQVGGDDIHEKVKALNINLDSQDLEVVSSFWSAFPNIWGFISSVGVVNDIILEEESTNEFKHLNISFSLDDGKTAASYPALTSYLEDLEDLLDASLEIHNSNGQLLKISIDTTAKRGNVKLVIGSEGLIPTNGDVLSTKTPHKFDDNSHQLTGVVNANVEILGVKTKISDLVSTIDYIPSADKVQANMQINKAPTVEVSGAALGIFPTAMLDVFMPTNIDEIIGEFFEIACKGNDGQGIINNLELRNIDSSNQNGFTQLSVDTRFETISNLFVRIGMNIVNGRLIPSKDASNDIDKFINDARIAFNNDINLYENTIRAKSVASRL
;
A
#
# COMPACT_ATOMS: atom_id res chain seq x y z
N MET A 1 -1.79 0.13 -14.37
CA MET A 1 -1.46 0.96 -13.18
C MET A 1 -1.40 0.11 -11.90
N ALA A 2 -0.92 -1.14 -12.00
CA ALA A 2 -0.72 -2.02 -10.85
C ALA A 2 0.74 -1.99 -10.32
N HIS A 3 1.64 -1.21 -10.92
CA HIS A 3 3.09 -1.27 -10.63
C HIS A 3 3.66 -0.20 -9.69
N TYR A 4 2.83 0.62 -9.04
CA TYR A 4 3.34 1.62 -8.10
C TYR A 4 2.71 1.64 -6.70
N GLU A 5 1.85 0.67 -6.38
CA GLU A 5 1.48 0.40 -4.98
C GLU A 5 2.63 -0.22 -4.17
N TRP A 6 3.70 -0.66 -4.85
CA TRP A 6 4.89 -1.27 -4.25
C TRP A 6 5.87 -0.25 -3.67
N PHE A 7 5.65 1.04 -3.89
CA PHE A 7 6.61 2.11 -3.54
C PHE A 7 6.17 3.01 -2.38
N TYR A 8 5.09 2.68 -1.66
CA TYR A 8 4.64 3.41 -0.46
C TYR A 8 5.64 3.42 0.73
N VAL A 9 6.86 2.94 0.52
CA VAL A 9 7.73 2.28 1.50
C VAL A 9 8.57 3.19 2.41
N PRO A 10 8.95 4.45 2.11
CA PRO A 10 9.88 5.11 3.03
C PRO A 10 9.23 5.58 4.34
N PHE A 11 7.95 5.97 4.31
CA PHE A 11 7.19 6.32 5.53
C PHE A 11 6.26 5.21 6.00
N THR A 12 5.76 4.35 5.11
CA THR A 12 5.02 3.15 5.54
C THR A 12 5.93 2.05 6.06
N HIS A 13 7.26 2.17 6.10
CA HIS A 13 8.08 1.16 6.82
C HIS A 13 8.21 1.44 8.31
N TYR A 14 7.94 2.68 8.74
CA TYR A 14 7.62 2.97 10.14
C TYR A 14 6.16 2.62 10.45
N SER A 15 5.24 2.91 9.51
CA SER A 15 3.80 2.72 9.68
C SER A 15 3.34 1.26 9.51
N SER A 16 3.86 0.45 8.60
CA SER A 16 3.52 -0.98 8.43
C SER A 16 4.02 -1.87 9.56
N LEU A 17 5.03 -1.39 10.31
CA LEU A 17 5.51 -2.01 11.54
C LEU A 17 4.69 -1.55 12.78
N ILE A 18 3.99 -0.42 12.69
CA ILE A 18 3.31 0.30 13.80
C ILE A 18 1.79 0.42 13.65
N ASP A 19 1.22 0.16 12.49
CA ASP A 19 -0.19 0.42 12.21
C ASP A 19 -1.01 -0.85 12.26
N GLY A 20 -0.39 -2.02 12.10
CA GLY A 20 -1.12 -3.27 12.02
C GLY A 20 -1.95 -3.73 13.21
N ILE A 21 -1.91 -3.16 14.42
CA ILE A 21 -2.20 -3.97 15.64
C ILE A 21 -2.72 -3.16 16.89
N LEU A 22 -3.42 -2.02 16.85
CA LEU A 22 -4.05 -1.23 17.99
C LEU A 22 -5.55 -1.19 18.36
N SER A 23 -6.00 -1.81 19.48
CA SER A 23 -6.74 -1.09 20.55
C SER A 23 -7.04 -1.94 21.82
N SER A 24 -6.62 -1.45 23.00
CA SER A 24 -7.54 -1.10 24.11
C SER A 24 -6.81 -0.34 25.24
N LYS A 25 -7.41 0.72 25.79
CA LYS A 25 -7.04 1.33 27.08
C LYS A 25 -8.05 0.96 28.17
N SER A 26 -7.50 0.67 29.34
CA SER A 26 -8.17 0.19 30.56
C SER A 26 -8.87 1.30 31.34
N LEU A 27 -10.08 1.00 31.84
CA LEU A 27 -10.42 1.19 33.25
C LEU A 27 -11.58 0.27 33.67
N GLN A 28 -11.26 -0.62 34.63
CA GLN A 28 -12.10 -1.52 35.44
C GLN A 28 -12.82 -2.72 34.77
N ARG A 29 -12.40 -3.92 35.24
CA ARG A 29 -12.90 -5.29 34.94
C ARG A 29 -14.40 -5.45 35.33
N PRO A 30 -15.20 -6.31 34.65
CA PRO A 30 -14.92 -7.75 34.52
C PRO A 30 -15.14 -8.42 33.15
N GLN A 31 -14.46 -9.57 33.00
CA GLN A 31 -14.53 -10.65 32.00
C GLN A 31 -15.41 -10.49 30.75
N LYS A 32 -14.76 -10.47 29.58
CA LYS A 32 -15.16 -11.19 28.35
C LYS A 32 -13.97 -11.26 27.37
N ASN A 33 -13.34 -12.43 27.30
CA ASN A 33 -12.31 -12.80 26.31
C ASN A 33 -12.94 -12.96 24.91
N ASN A 34 -12.15 -12.85 23.83
CA ASN A 34 -12.48 -12.90 22.38
C ASN A 34 -12.51 -11.58 21.58
N LYS A 35 -11.82 -10.50 21.98
CA LYS A 35 -11.94 -9.20 21.27
C LYS A 35 -10.64 -8.48 20.92
N LYS A 36 -9.47 -9.13 21.01
CA LYS A 36 -8.16 -8.49 20.75
C LYS A 36 -7.49 -8.94 19.43
N GLY A 37 -7.83 -10.11 18.89
CA GLY A 37 -7.35 -10.58 17.57
C GLY A 37 -7.92 -9.85 16.34
N TYR A 38 -8.98 -9.03 16.47
CA TYR A 38 -9.67 -8.39 15.33
C TYR A 38 -8.85 -7.30 14.62
N ILE A 39 -7.92 -6.67 15.32
CA ILE A 39 -7.26 -5.43 14.86
C ILE A 39 -6.00 -5.71 14.04
N MET A 40 -5.34 -6.86 14.27
CA MET A 40 -4.22 -7.32 13.45
C MET A 40 -4.58 -7.36 11.96
N PHE A 41 -5.85 -7.65 11.70
CA PHE A 41 -6.33 -7.90 10.37
C PHE A 41 -6.66 -6.63 9.60
N THR A 42 -7.02 -5.51 10.23
CA THR A 42 -7.45 -4.25 9.55
C THR A 42 -6.41 -3.68 8.58
N TYR A 43 -5.13 -4.02 8.75
CA TYR A 43 -4.03 -3.48 7.93
C TYR A 43 -3.45 -4.46 6.93
N ALA A 44 -3.44 -5.76 7.23
CA ALA A 44 -3.35 -6.78 6.18
C ALA A 44 -4.56 -6.68 5.23
N LYS A 45 -5.74 -6.35 5.78
CA LYS A 45 -6.95 -5.94 5.06
C LYS A 45 -6.73 -4.66 4.27
N SER A 46 -6.05 -3.65 4.80
CA SER A 46 -5.80 -2.37 4.10
C SER A 46 -4.81 -2.52 2.95
N ALA A 47 -3.76 -3.33 3.10
CA ALA A 47 -2.85 -3.69 2.00
C ALA A 47 -3.55 -4.52 0.92
N CYS A 48 -4.43 -5.47 1.32
CA CYS A 48 -5.30 -6.22 0.41
C CYS A 48 -6.41 -5.37 -0.23
N ALA A 49 -6.88 -4.32 0.46
CA ALA A 49 -7.88 -3.38 -0.04
C ALA A 49 -7.25 -2.37 -1.00
N LEU A 50 -6.04 -1.86 -0.72
CA LEU A 50 -5.25 -1.06 -1.64
C LEU A 50 -5.05 -1.82 -2.96
N LEU A 51 -4.71 -3.11 -2.90
CA LEU A 51 -4.68 -3.99 -4.07
C LEU A 51 -6.05 -4.14 -4.78
N ALA A 52 -7.18 -3.98 -4.08
CA ALA A 52 -8.51 -3.92 -4.69
C ALA A 52 -8.85 -2.51 -5.27
N PHE A 53 -8.20 -1.45 -4.78
CA PHE A 53 -8.35 -0.07 -5.24
C PHE A 53 -7.39 0.32 -6.39
N SER A 54 -6.24 -0.34 -6.56
CA SER A 54 -5.33 -0.05 -7.68
C SER A 54 -5.69 -0.69 -9.00
N LEU A 55 -6.43 -1.79 -8.96
CA LEU A 55 -6.70 -2.57 -10.15
C LEU A 55 -7.67 -1.95 -11.17
N PRO A 56 -8.41 -0.85 -10.91
CA PRO A 56 -9.40 -0.45 -11.89
C PRO A 56 -9.17 0.99 -12.45
N LEU A 57 -8.09 1.70 -12.05
CA LEU A 57 -7.82 3.09 -12.51
C LEU A 57 -7.09 3.24 -13.87
N THR A 58 -7.42 2.46 -14.91
CA THR A 58 -6.81 2.65 -16.25
C THR A 58 -7.80 2.59 -17.39
N THR A 59 -7.76 3.59 -18.28
CA THR A 59 -8.82 3.92 -19.24
C THR A 59 -8.45 3.69 -20.70
N TYR A 60 -9.35 3.08 -21.49
CA TYR A 60 -10.00 3.57 -22.75
C TYR A 60 -10.91 2.45 -23.36
N ALA A 61 -11.78 2.80 -24.33
CA ALA A 61 -13.02 2.11 -24.73
C ALA A 61 -13.14 1.72 -26.23
N LEU A 62 -14.10 0.82 -26.58
CA LEU A 62 -14.73 0.52 -27.89
C LEU A 62 -16.07 -0.29 -27.69
N PRO A 63 -16.95 -0.50 -28.71
CA PRO A 63 -18.39 -0.21 -28.67
C PRO A 63 -19.31 -1.28 -28.03
N ILE A 64 -20.48 -0.78 -27.58
CA ILE A 64 -21.54 -1.51 -26.88
C ILE A 64 -22.55 -2.09 -27.88
N ASP A 65 -22.58 -3.43 -27.93
CA ASP A 65 -23.81 -4.23 -28.15
C ASP A 65 -24.09 -5.12 -26.90
N ASN A 66 -23.40 -4.90 -25.78
CA ASN A 66 -23.54 -5.68 -24.54
C ASN A 66 -23.47 -4.78 -23.29
N PRO A 67 -24.27 -5.03 -22.24
CA PRO A 67 -24.40 -4.16 -21.06
C PRO A 67 -23.15 -4.06 -20.17
N VAL A 68 -22.04 -4.75 -20.49
CA VAL A 68 -20.74 -4.62 -19.80
C VAL A 68 -19.64 -4.40 -20.85
N ASN A 69 -18.96 -3.25 -20.79
CA ASN A 69 -17.76 -2.99 -21.60
C ASN A 69 -16.62 -3.90 -21.12
N GLN A 70 -16.11 -4.76 -21.99
CA GLN A 70 -15.10 -5.78 -21.62
C GLN A 70 -13.66 -5.26 -21.66
N GLN A 71 -13.37 -4.19 -22.41
CA GLN A 71 -11.99 -3.73 -22.55
C GLN A 71 -11.34 -3.27 -21.24
N PRO A 72 -12.04 -2.55 -20.33
CA PRO A 72 -11.47 -2.20 -19.03
C PRO A 72 -11.14 -3.40 -18.13
N TRP A 73 -11.70 -4.58 -18.41
CA TRP A 73 -11.32 -5.82 -17.72
C TRP A 73 -10.00 -6.41 -18.23
N GLY A 74 -9.48 -5.97 -19.38
CA GLY A 74 -8.25 -6.48 -20.01
C GLY A 74 -7.06 -6.61 -19.05
N PRO A 75 -6.66 -5.56 -18.32
CA PRO A 75 -5.57 -5.65 -17.34
C PRO A 75 -5.82 -6.67 -16.24
N LEU A 76 -7.05 -6.78 -15.74
CA LEU A 76 -7.43 -7.78 -14.73
C LEU A 76 -7.39 -9.21 -15.30
N ILE A 77 -7.77 -9.40 -16.56
CA ILE A 77 -7.73 -10.69 -17.25
C ILE A 77 -6.28 -11.11 -17.52
N GLU A 78 -5.43 -10.19 -17.95
CA GLU A 78 -3.99 -10.43 -18.11
C GLU A 78 -3.35 -10.77 -16.76
N PHE A 79 -3.65 -9.98 -15.72
CA PHE A 79 -3.10 -10.17 -14.39
C PHE A 79 -3.54 -11.52 -13.81
N ALA A 80 -4.85 -11.71 -13.66
CA ALA A 80 -5.39 -12.87 -12.97
C ALA A 80 -5.35 -14.12 -13.85
N GLY A 81 -5.76 -14.04 -15.11
CA GLY A 81 -5.97 -15.20 -16.00
C GLY A 81 -4.94 -15.38 -17.10
N ASN A 82 -3.91 -14.53 -17.20
CA ASN A 82 -2.94 -14.57 -18.30
C ASN A 82 -3.62 -14.57 -19.69
N GLY A 83 -4.65 -13.74 -19.83
CA GLY A 83 -5.46 -13.63 -21.05
C GLY A 83 -6.72 -14.52 -21.06
N SER A 84 -6.86 -15.47 -20.13
CA SER A 84 -8.04 -16.34 -20.01
C SER A 84 -9.09 -15.73 -19.06
N GLU A 85 -10.25 -15.37 -19.58
CA GLU A 85 -11.36 -14.81 -18.79
C GLU A 85 -11.86 -15.77 -17.69
N VAL A 86 -11.94 -17.06 -17.99
CA VAL A 86 -12.44 -18.08 -17.06
C VAL A 86 -11.45 -18.28 -15.91
N ASP A 87 -10.16 -18.37 -16.23
CA ASP A 87 -9.12 -18.52 -15.20
C ASP A 87 -9.00 -17.24 -14.38
N ALA A 88 -9.14 -16.06 -14.99
CA ALA A 88 -9.16 -14.78 -14.29
C ALA A 88 -10.28 -14.74 -13.24
N ILE A 89 -11.51 -15.09 -13.62
CA ILE A 89 -12.64 -15.12 -12.69
C ILE A 89 -12.38 -16.11 -11.56
N SER A 90 -11.98 -17.35 -11.86
CA SER A 90 -11.71 -18.36 -10.83
C SER A 90 -10.69 -17.86 -9.80
N ARG A 91 -9.60 -17.27 -10.28
CA ARG A 91 -8.50 -16.79 -9.43
C ARG A 91 -8.87 -15.55 -8.63
N LEU A 92 -9.66 -14.63 -9.20
CA LEU A 92 -10.18 -13.49 -8.45
C LEU A 92 -11.12 -13.94 -7.33
N ARG A 93 -11.90 -15.01 -7.52
CA ARG A 93 -12.72 -15.62 -6.45
C ARG A 93 -11.89 -16.32 -5.39
N GLU A 94 -10.81 -17.00 -5.77
CA GLU A 94 -9.88 -17.61 -4.82
C GLU A 94 -9.21 -16.55 -3.93
N ILE A 95 -8.82 -15.41 -4.52
CA ILE A 95 -8.31 -14.25 -3.77
C ILE A 95 -9.37 -13.69 -2.82
N ASP A 96 -10.59 -13.45 -3.30
CA ASP A 96 -11.68 -12.96 -2.45
C ASP A 96 -11.98 -13.91 -1.29
N HIS A 97 -12.02 -15.22 -1.56
CA HIS A 97 -12.25 -16.22 -0.52
C HIS A 97 -11.12 -16.22 0.51
N LEU A 98 -9.85 -16.23 0.07
CA LEU A 98 -8.71 -16.15 0.97
C LEU A 98 -8.77 -14.87 1.82
N GLN A 99 -9.03 -13.72 1.20
CA GLN A 99 -9.19 -12.45 1.90
C GLN A 99 -10.32 -12.54 2.93
N MET A 100 -11.51 -13.03 2.56
CA MET A 100 -12.65 -13.17 3.47
C MET A 100 -12.34 -14.10 4.65
N THR A 101 -11.72 -15.25 4.39
CA THR A 101 -11.35 -16.23 5.41
C THR A 101 -10.31 -15.66 6.37
N MET A 102 -9.27 -15.02 5.83
CA MET A 102 -8.29 -14.30 6.63
C MET A 102 -8.96 -13.19 7.47
N MET A 103 -9.90 -12.44 6.89
CA MET A 103 -10.60 -11.33 7.56
C MET A 103 -11.51 -11.75 8.73
N ASN A 104 -12.27 -12.82 8.53
CA ASN A 104 -13.42 -13.16 9.37
C ASN A 104 -13.23 -14.46 10.15
N HIS A 105 -12.30 -15.31 9.72
CA HIS A 105 -12.13 -16.69 10.19
C HIS A 105 -10.67 -17.03 10.52
N SER A 106 -9.86 -16.04 10.86
CA SER A 106 -8.52 -16.29 11.39
C SER A 106 -8.57 -16.80 12.83
N LYS A 107 -7.77 -17.83 13.11
CA LYS A 107 -7.58 -18.40 14.44
C LYS A 107 -6.11 -18.35 14.83
N TYR A 108 -5.89 -18.11 16.11
CA TYR A 108 -4.59 -18.12 16.75
C TYR A 108 -4.65 -19.13 17.88
N ASP A 109 -3.56 -19.87 18.11
CA ASP A 109 -3.40 -20.57 19.38
C ASP A 109 -3.23 -19.57 20.54
N ASP A 110 -3.55 -19.99 21.77
CA ASP A 110 -3.58 -19.11 22.94
C ASP A 110 -2.23 -18.41 23.21
N ASP A 111 -1.13 -19.14 22.96
CA ASP A 111 0.23 -18.63 23.16
C ASP A 111 0.56 -17.55 22.12
N THR A 112 0.20 -17.80 20.86
CA THR A 112 0.39 -16.87 19.74
C THR A 112 -0.48 -15.62 19.93
N GLU A 113 -1.75 -15.74 20.33
CA GLU A 113 -2.62 -14.59 20.60
C GLU A 113 -2.06 -13.71 21.74
N THR A 114 -1.63 -14.34 22.84
CA THR A 114 -1.05 -13.64 23.99
C THR A 114 0.23 -12.91 23.59
N PHE A 115 1.11 -13.61 22.89
CA PHE A 115 2.39 -13.06 22.44
C PHE A 115 2.22 -11.87 21.50
N ILE A 116 1.34 -12.01 20.50
CA ILE A 116 0.98 -10.95 19.55
C ILE A 116 0.55 -9.68 20.31
N ALA A 117 -0.35 -9.84 21.28
CA ALA A 117 -0.86 -8.72 22.06
C ALA A 117 0.24 -8.02 22.89
N GLU A 118 1.21 -8.80 23.39
CA GLU A 118 2.35 -8.29 24.14
C GLU A 118 3.39 -7.60 23.27
N ILE A 119 3.85 -8.23 22.18
CA ILE A 119 4.76 -7.62 21.19
C ILE A 119 4.22 -6.26 20.81
N TRP A 120 2.94 -6.22 20.52
CA TRP A 120 2.38 -5.01 20.00
C TRP A 120 2.39 -3.87 21.01
N THR A 121 2.01 -4.14 22.26
CA THR A 121 2.07 -3.14 23.33
C THR A 121 3.49 -2.57 23.50
N LEU A 122 4.51 -3.35 23.16
CA LEU A 122 5.91 -2.93 23.20
C LEU A 122 6.33 -2.14 21.96
N VAL A 123 5.85 -2.51 20.77
CA VAL A 123 6.07 -1.75 19.53
C VAL A 123 5.38 -0.39 19.59
N GLU A 124 4.09 -0.34 19.94
CA GLU A 124 3.30 0.90 20.11
C GLU A 124 4.01 1.88 21.04
N LYS A 125 4.54 1.37 22.15
CA LYS A 125 5.20 2.19 23.17
C LYS A 125 6.69 2.35 22.92
N PHE A 126 7.18 1.91 21.77
CA PHE A 126 8.57 1.96 21.34
C PHE A 126 9.54 1.48 22.45
N LYS A 127 9.21 0.35 23.10
CA LYS A 127 9.96 -0.26 24.20
C LYS A 127 10.90 -1.34 23.68
N LEU A 128 11.83 -0.97 22.80
CA LEU A 128 12.71 -1.88 22.08
C LEU A 128 13.48 -2.86 22.98
N LYS A 129 14.01 -2.40 24.11
CA LYS A 129 14.67 -3.28 25.09
C LYS A 129 13.77 -4.39 25.64
N LYS A 130 12.49 -4.07 25.89
CA LYS A 130 11.52 -5.07 26.35
C LYS A 130 11.10 -5.97 25.20
N LEU A 131 10.92 -5.40 24.01
CA LEU A 131 10.60 -6.16 22.80
C LEU A 131 11.68 -7.22 22.53
N HIS A 132 12.95 -6.81 22.48
CA HIS A 132 14.08 -7.71 22.30
C HIS A 132 14.09 -8.86 23.32
N ARG A 133 13.82 -8.57 24.60
CA ARG A 133 13.76 -9.58 25.67
C ARG A 133 12.53 -10.49 25.64
N LEU A 134 11.45 -10.06 24.99
CA LEU A 134 10.21 -10.83 24.89
C LEU A 134 10.33 -11.95 23.85
N LEU A 135 11.18 -11.77 22.83
CA LEU A 135 11.31 -12.73 21.75
C LEU A 135 11.87 -14.08 22.26
N PRO A 136 11.16 -15.19 22.01
CA PRO A 136 11.35 -16.44 22.75
C PRO A 136 12.57 -17.27 22.31
N VAL A 137 13.08 -17.06 21.09
CA VAL A 137 14.20 -17.84 20.55
C VAL A 137 15.43 -16.95 20.48
N ASN A 138 16.55 -17.41 21.04
CA ASN A 138 17.84 -16.77 20.88
C ASN A 138 18.72 -17.60 19.92
N VAL A 139 19.30 -16.94 18.93
CA VAL A 139 20.24 -17.50 17.95
C VAL A 139 21.39 -16.52 17.80
N ASP A 140 22.56 -16.90 18.29
CA ASP A 140 23.73 -16.01 18.38
C ASP A 140 23.35 -14.70 19.11
N ASP A 141 23.56 -13.54 18.49
CA ASP A 141 23.22 -12.24 19.07
C ASP A 141 21.77 -11.79 18.78
N TRP A 142 20.97 -12.62 18.10
CA TRP A 142 19.60 -12.32 17.72
C TRP A 142 18.60 -12.95 18.68
N ASN A 143 17.63 -12.17 19.12
CA ASN A 143 16.38 -12.71 19.65
C ASN A 143 15.31 -12.64 18.58
N GLN A 144 14.49 -13.68 18.46
CA GLN A 144 13.58 -13.84 17.33
C GLN A 144 12.32 -14.63 17.65
N ILE A 145 11.32 -14.47 16.78
CA ILE A 145 10.15 -15.33 16.67
C ILE A 145 9.84 -15.60 15.21
N SER A 146 9.33 -16.79 14.92
CA SER A 146 8.72 -17.10 13.64
C SER A 146 7.27 -17.50 13.78
N LEU A 147 6.43 -17.04 12.86
CA LEU A 147 5.02 -17.41 12.73
C LEU A 147 4.79 -18.13 11.40
N GLN A 148 3.75 -18.94 11.35
CA GLN A 148 3.25 -19.59 10.14
C GLN A 148 1.74 -19.42 10.07
N GLY A 149 1.23 -18.99 8.91
CA GLY A 149 -0.19 -18.99 8.60
C GLY A 149 -0.52 -20.01 7.51
N VAL A 150 -1.59 -20.77 7.69
CA VAL A 150 -2.07 -21.78 6.74
C VAL A 150 -3.59 -21.71 6.66
N LEU A 151 -4.13 -21.85 5.46
CA LEU A 151 -5.56 -22.04 5.24
C LEU A 151 -5.94 -23.51 5.47
N GLU A 152 -6.80 -23.77 6.45
CA GLU A 152 -7.30 -25.10 6.81
C GLU A 152 -8.84 -25.13 6.65
N GLY A 153 -9.30 -25.47 5.45
CA GLY A 153 -10.72 -25.37 5.11
C GLY A 153 -11.17 -23.92 5.04
N ASP A 154 -12.15 -23.53 5.87
CA ASP A 154 -12.70 -22.17 5.94
C ASP A 154 -12.04 -21.32 7.06
N GLU A 155 -10.92 -21.76 7.62
CA GLU A 155 -10.23 -21.07 8.71
C GLU A 155 -8.77 -20.78 8.35
N TYR A 156 -8.28 -19.60 8.74
CA TYR A 156 -6.87 -19.24 8.57
C TYR A 156 -6.13 -19.37 9.91
N SER A 157 -5.37 -20.45 10.07
CA SER A 157 -4.67 -20.78 11.31
C SER A 157 -3.30 -20.11 11.34
N VAL A 158 -3.04 -19.27 12.35
CA VAL A 158 -1.73 -18.63 12.59
C VAL A 158 -1.12 -19.18 13.87
N THR A 159 0.09 -19.74 13.75
CA THR A 159 0.79 -20.42 14.85
C THR A 159 2.24 -19.99 14.95
N THR A 160 2.79 -20.03 16.16
CA THR A 160 4.22 -19.83 16.39
C THR A 160 5.01 -21.09 16.06
N THR A 161 6.10 -20.96 15.29
CA THR A 161 6.90 -22.12 14.84
C THR A 161 8.29 -22.21 15.46
N HIS A 162 8.76 -21.16 16.16
CA HIS A 162 10.09 -21.09 16.81
C HIS A 162 11.29 -21.47 15.91
N ARG A 163 11.14 -21.34 14.59
CA ARG A 163 12.19 -21.61 13.60
C ARG A 163 13.29 -20.56 13.71
N LYS A 164 14.52 -21.02 13.44
CA LYS A 164 15.72 -20.16 13.43
C LYS A 164 15.85 -19.31 12.17
N ASN A 165 15.26 -19.74 11.06
CA ASN A 165 15.31 -19.06 9.77
C ASN A 165 14.12 -19.51 8.90
N ILE A 166 13.69 -18.66 7.96
CA ILE A 166 12.68 -18.96 6.96
C ILE A 166 13.22 -18.99 5.51
N ASP A 167 14.51 -18.69 5.26
CA ASP A 167 15.11 -18.63 3.92
C ASP A 167 14.93 -19.91 3.09
N ASN A 168 15.01 -21.08 3.73
CA ASN A 168 14.87 -22.38 3.05
C ASN A 168 13.44 -22.93 3.05
N ILE A 169 12.49 -22.21 3.62
CA ILE A 169 11.08 -22.61 3.58
C ILE A 169 10.59 -22.44 2.14
N GLN A 170 10.09 -23.54 1.58
CA GLN A 170 9.35 -23.55 0.33
C GLN A 170 7.88 -23.29 0.65
N ILE A 171 7.33 -22.24 0.04
CA ILE A 171 5.88 -22.04 0.00
C ILE A 171 5.32 -23.09 -0.95
N THR A 172 4.33 -23.86 -0.48
CA THR A 172 3.77 -24.98 -1.25
C THR A 172 2.35 -24.75 -1.71
N ASN A 173 1.61 -23.87 -1.02
CA ASN A 173 0.24 -23.51 -1.37
C ASN A 173 0.08 -21.99 -1.49
N PHE A 174 -0.83 -21.60 -2.38
CA PHE A 174 -1.53 -20.33 -2.29
C PHE A 174 -2.18 -20.23 -0.90
N SER A 175 -1.94 -19.13 -0.15
CA SER A 175 -2.28 -18.87 1.27
C SER A 175 -1.22 -19.17 2.33
N ASP A 176 -0.21 -20.00 2.06
CA ASP A 176 0.85 -20.27 3.04
C ASP A 176 1.59 -18.96 3.36
N SER A 177 1.75 -18.63 4.65
CA SER A 177 2.54 -17.49 5.09
C SER A 177 3.57 -17.89 6.13
N HIS A 178 4.73 -17.26 6.06
CA HIS A 178 5.79 -17.37 7.06
C HIS A 178 6.33 -16.00 7.38
N PHE A 179 6.51 -15.74 8.66
CA PHE A 179 7.02 -14.49 9.17
C PHE A 179 8.17 -14.78 10.14
N LEU A 180 9.25 -14.01 10.06
CA LEU A 180 10.35 -14.02 11.02
C LEU A 180 10.61 -12.59 11.45
N PHE A 181 10.47 -12.34 12.75
CA PHE A 181 10.86 -11.09 13.38
C PHE A 181 12.05 -11.34 14.27
N ARG A 182 13.13 -10.57 14.08
CA ARG A 182 14.32 -10.68 14.89
C ARG A 182 14.90 -9.32 15.24
N THR A 183 15.52 -9.27 16.41
CA THR A 183 16.18 -8.07 16.93
C THR A 183 17.55 -8.42 17.49
N GLN A 184 18.52 -7.55 17.26
CA GLN A 184 19.87 -7.64 17.81
C GLN A 184 20.15 -6.36 18.59
N GLU A 185 20.67 -6.50 19.81
CA GLU A 185 21.14 -5.36 20.59
C GLU A 185 22.53 -4.94 20.11
N VAL A 186 22.72 -3.66 19.83
CA VAL A 186 24.02 -3.08 19.47
C VAL A 186 24.51 -2.26 20.67
N PRO A 187 25.53 -2.72 21.39
CA PRO A 187 26.05 -2.01 22.55
C PRO A 187 26.79 -0.75 22.12
N MET A 188 26.59 0.35 22.86
CA MET A 188 27.40 1.56 22.78
C MET A 188 28.08 1.83 24.12
N ASP A 189 29.33 2.32 24.06
CA ASP A 189 30.14 2.62 25.24
C ASP A 189 29.57 3.79 26.06
N ASP A 190 28.99 4.79 25.40
CA ASP A 190 28.28 5.92 26.01
C ASP A 190 27.03 6.26 25.18
N GLY A 191 25.82 5.99 25.72
CA GLY A 191 24.55 6.33 25.04
C GLY A 191 23.39 5.35 25.31
N PRO A 192 22.18 5.62 24.79
CA PRO A 192 21.08 4.67 24.82
C PRO A 192 21.34 3.47 23.91
N ASN A 193 20.87 2.27 24.29
CA ASN A 193 21.06 1.07 23.48
C ASN A 193 20.40 1.19 22.10
N HIS A 194 21.09 0.70 21.08
CA HIS A 194 20.58 0.56 19.73
C HIS A 194 20.08 -0.85 19.49
N TYR A 195 19.18 -0.99 18.52
CA TYR A 195 18.66 -2.27 18.10
C TYR A 195 18.59 -2.35 16.58
N ILE A 196 19.15 -3.41 16.02
CA ILE A 196 18.89 -3.79 14.63
C ILE A 196 17.62 -4.62 14.62
N ILE A 197 16.66 -4.21 13.79
CA ILE A 197 15.42 -4.95 13.56
C ILE A 197 15.54 -5.57 12.16
N ASN A 198 15.28 -6.87 12.07
CA ASN A 198 15.11 -7.53 10.79
C ASN A 198 13.79 -8.31 10.72
N ASN A 199 13.08 -8.11 9.62
CA ASN A 199 11.79 -8.71 9.34
C ASN A 199 11.91 -9.48 8.04
N GLN A 200 11.51 -10.74 8.05
CA GLN A 200 11.39 -11.54 6.84
C GLN A 200 9.96 -12.06 6.72
N ILE A 201 9.40 -11.93 5.52
CA ILE A 201 8.06 -12.40 5.20
C ILE A 201 8.16 -13.24 3.94
N LYS A 202 7.50 -14.40 3.93
CA LYS A 202 7.25 -15.20 2.73
C LYS A 202 5.78 -15.54 2.65
N LEU A 203 5.15 -15.23 1.52
CA LEU A 203 3.72 -15.41 1.30
C LEU A 203 3.49 -16.12 -0.03
N GLY A 204 2.66 -17.16 -0.02
CA GLY A 204 2.02 -17.70 -1.21
C GLY A 204 0.95 -16.72 -1.69
N PHE A 205 1.34 -15.89 -2.64
CA PHE A 205 0.54 -14.81 -3.21
C PHE A 205 0.12 -15.16 -4.64
N GLY A 206 -1.18 -15.40 -4.82
CA GLY A 206 -1.85 -15.38 -6.11
C GLY A 206 -1.42 -16.44 -7.12
N ALA A 207 -2.34 -16.95 -7.94
CA ALA A 207 -1.98 -17.81 -9.08
C ALA A 207 -1.30 -17.03 -10.24
N GLN A 208 -1.06 -15.72 -10.06
CA GLN A 208 -0.52 -14.83 -11.09
C GLN A 208 0.99 -14.95 -11.14
N SER A 209 1.56 -15.00 -12.34
CA SER A 209 3.01 -14.89 -12.51
C SER A 209 3.45 -13.43 -12.48
N TRP A 210 4.72 -13.17 -12.17
CA TRP A 210 5.30 -11.85 -12.37
C TRP A 210 5.11 -11.35 -13.82
N GLN A 211 5.15 -12.24 -14.81
CA GLN A 211 4.92 -11.92 -16.21
C GLN A 211 3.48 -11.47 -16.47
N SER A 212 2.49 -12.12 -15.84
CA SER A 212 1.09 -11.72 -15.90
C SER A 212 0.90 -10.29 -15.38
N MET A 213 1.61 -9.94 -14.31
CA MET A 213 1.62 -8.58 -13.75
C MET A 213 2.26 -7.55 -14.70
N ARG A 214 3.39 -7.89 -15.34
CA ARG A 214 3.99 -7.06 -16.38
C ARG A 214 3.06 -6.87 -17.58
N ASN A 215 2.44 -7.95 -18.08
CA ASN A 215 1.52 -7.92 -19.21
C ASN A 215 0.30 -7.04 -18.90
N ALA A 216 -0.30 -7.19 -17.71
CA ALA A 216 -1.38 -6.35 -17.24
C ALA A 216 -1.00 -4.86 -17.20
N THR A 217 0.24 -4.55 -16.84
CA THR A 217 0.73 -3.17 -16.85
C THR A 217 0.93 -2.65 -18.26
N ASN A 218 1.56 -3.42 -19.15
CA ASN A 218 1.71 -3.01 -20.54
C ASN A 218 0.35 -2.84 -21.23
N GLU A 219 -0.61 -3.71 -20.93
CA GLU A 219 -1.99 -3.58 -21.39
C GLU A 219 -2.66 -2.32 -20.85
N SER A 220 -2.45 -2.01 -19.57
CA SER A 220 -2.92 -0.74 -18.98
C SER A 220 -2.38 0.49 -19.72
N LEU A 221 -1.07 0.52 -20.00
CA LEU A 221 -0.42 1.65 -20.67
C LEU A 221 -0.86 1.77 -22.13
N ARG A 222 -1.04 0.62 -22.81
CA ARG A 222 -1.58 0.55 -24.16
C ARG A 222 -3.00 1.11 -24.21
N LEU A 223 -3.85 0.76 -23.24
CA LEU A 223 -5.19 1.32 -23.13
C LEU A 223 -5.09 2.84 -23.03
N ILE A 224 -4.31 3.38 -22.08
CA ILE A 224 -4.18 4.83 -21.83
C ILE A 224 -3.64 5.61 -23.05
N THR A 225 -2.75 5.02 -23.84
CA THR A 225 -2.08 5.73 -24.95
C THR A 225 -2.82 5.63 -26.29
N SER A 226 -3.79 4.72 -26.39
CA SER A 226 -4.52 4.53 -27.65
C SER A 226 -5.37 5.77 -27.99
N SER A 227 -5.01 6.45 -29.07
CA SER A 227 -5.52 7.77 -29.49
C SER A 227 -6.94 7.77 -30.10
N THR A 228 -7.73 6.72 -29.87
CA THR A 228 -9.11 6.63 -30.34
C THR A 228 -10.03 6.50 -29.15
N LEU A 229 -10.42 7.65 -28.59
CA LEU A 229 -11.68 7.81 -27.88
C LEU A 229 -12.81 7.50 -28.87
N PRO A 230 -13.52 6.36 -28.79
CA PRO A 230 -14.76 6.26 -29.53
C PRO A 230 -15.75 7.21 -28.89
N LYS A 231 -16.21 8.19 -29.66
CA LYS A 231 -17.41 8.96 -29.31
C LYS A 231 -18.50 7.97 -28.95
N THR A 232 -18.99 8.03 -27.72
CA THR A 232 -20.12 7.22 -27.25
C THR A 232 -21.27 7.42 -28.24
N GLN A 233 -21.59 6.39 -29.03
CA GLN A 233 -22.80 6.42 -29.84
C GLN A 233 -24.00 6.44 -28.88
N GLN A 234 -24.87 7.42 -29.09
CA GLN A 234 -26.07 7.74 -28.31
C GLN A 234 -27.13 6.63 -28.33
N VAL A 235 -26.84 5.49 -27.73
CA VAL A 235 -27.87 4.49 -27.41
C VAL A 235 -27.70 4.12 -25.94
N GLY A 236 -28.37 4.88 -25.07
CA GLY A 236 -28.32 4.72 -23.60
C GLY A 236 -27.23 5.52 -22.88
N GLY A 237 -26.38 6.25 -23.60
CA GLY A 237 -25.19 6.95 -23.08
C GLY A 237 -25.45 8.25 -22.28
N ASP A 238 -26.58 8.92 -22.49
CA ASP A 238 -26.87 10.19 -21.79
C ASP A 238 -27.05 9.98 -20.27
N ASP A 239 -27.62 8.86 -19.83
CA ASP A 239 -27.87 8.57 -18.40
C ASP A 239 -26.58 8.26 -17.62
N ILE A 240 -25.58 7.61 -18.23
CA ILE A 240 -24.29 7.33 -17.56
C ILE A 240 -23.46 8.61 -17.49
N HIS A 241 -23.36 9.39 -18.57
CA HIS A 241 -22.65 10.68 -18.55
C HIS A 241 -23.28 11.65 -17.54
N GLU A 242 -24.62 11.73 -17.49
CA GLU A 242 -25.32 12.54 -16.49
C GLU A 242 -25.08 12.05 -15.06
N LYS A 243 -25.07 10.73 -14.81
CA LYS A 243 -24.74 10.16 -13.50
C LYS A 243 -23.30 10.44 -13.09
N VAL A 244 -22.33 10.25 -13.98
CA VAL A 244 -20.91 10.52 -13.71
C VAL A 244 -20.68 12.00 -13.44
N LYS A 245 -21.28 12.89 -14.25
CA LYS A 245 -21.21 14.34 -14.08
C LYS A 245 -21.90 14.83 -12.81
N ALA A 246 -23.03 14.22 -12.44
CA ALA A 246 -23.72 14.53 -11.18
C ALA A 246 -22.89 14.16 -9.94
N LEU A 247 -22.01 13.16 -10.07
CA LEU A 247 -21.16 12.68 -8.98
C LEU A 247 -19.77 13.33 -8.96
N ASN A 248 -19.30 13.85 -10.10
CA ASN A 248 -18.01 14.53 -10.24
C ASN A 248 -18.19 15.80 -11.11
N ILE A 249 -18.64 16.89 -10.47
CA ILE A 249 -19.04 18.15 -11.14
C ILE A 249 -17.84 18.84 -11.84
N ASN A 250 -16.62 18.53 -11.41
CA ASN A 250 -15.39 19.19 -11.87
C ASN A 250 -14.73 18.51 -13.08
N LEU A 251 -15.18 17.33 -13.49
CA LEU A 251 -14.59 16.63 -14.64
C LEU A 251 -15.02 17.30 -15.95
N ASP A 252 -14.05 17.48 -16.86
CA ASP A 252 -14.32 17.97 -18.20
C ASP A 252 -14.92 16.90 -19.12
N SER A 253 -15.16 17.25 -20.39
CA SER A 253 -15.80 16.31 -21.33
C SER A 253 -14.97 15.07 -21.67
N GLN A 254 -13.64 15.12 -21.71
CA GLN A 254 -12.84 13.94 -22.03
C GLN A 254 -12.60 13.09 -20.78
N ASP A 255 -12.42 13.73 -19.62
CA ASP A 255 -12.44 13.06 -18.32
C ASP A 255 -13.75 12.27 -18.14
N LEU A 256 -14.88 12.86 -18.52
CA LEU A 256 -16.18 12.19 -18.49
C LEU A 256 -16.23 10.96 -19.42
N GLU A 257 -15.64 10.99 -20.61
CA GLU A 257 -15.60 9.83 -21.52
C GLU A 257 -14.73 8.69 -20.94
N VAL A 258 -13.60 9.06 -20.35
CA VAL A 258 -12.64 8.20 -19.66
C VAL A 258 -13.30 7.52 -18.45
N VAL A 259 -13.90 8.31 -17.56
CA VAL A 259 -14.57 7.83 -16.34
C VAL A 259 -15.82 7.03 -16.68
N SER A 260 -16.64 7.44 -17.64
CA SER A 260 -17.88 6.74 -18.01
C SER A 260 -17.63 5.32 -18.52
N SER A 261 -16.50 5.12 -19.21
CA SER A 261 -16.10 3.79 -19.69
C SER A 261 -15.77 2.85 -18.53
N PHE A 262 -15.02 3.34 -17.54
CA PHE A 262 -14.74 2.60 -16.32
C PHE A 262 -16.00 2.40 -15.47
N TRP A 263 -16.90 3.39 -15.43
CA TRP A 263 -18.23 3.31 -14.80
C TRP A 263 -19.09 2.19 -15.37
N SER A 264 -19.06 1.99 -16.68
CA SER A 264 -19.79 0.92 -17.34
C SER A 264 -19.24 -0.48 -17.04
N ALA A 265 -17.92 -0.58 -16.79
CA ALA A 265 -17.27 -1.87 -16.53
C ALA A 265 -17.29 -2.26 -15.04
N PHE A 266 -17.28 -1.26 -14.14
CA PHE A 266 -17.22 -1.45 -12.69
C PHE A 266 -18.23 -0.55 -11.94
N PRO A 267 -19.53 -0.67 -12.26
CA PRO A 267 -20.55 0.23 -11.71
C PRO A 267 -20.67 0.17 -10.19
N ASN A 268 -20.38 -0.97 -9.56
CA ASN A 268 -20.49 -1.11 -8.11
C ASN A 268 -19.29 -0.50 -7.39
N ILE A 269 -18.05 -0.73 -7.86
CA ILE A 269 -16.86 -0.04 -7.33
C ILE A 269 -17.07 1.47 -7.37
N TRP A 270 -17.59 1.96 -8.49
CA TRP A 270 -17.85 3.38 -8.65
C TRP A 270 -18.95 3.93 -7.77
N GLY A 271 -20.06 3.18 -7.64
CA GLY A 271 -21.09 3.50 -6.65
C GLY A 271 -20.51 3.61 -5.25
N PHE A 272 -19.58 2.72 -4.89
CA PHE A 272 -18.87 2.76 -3.62
C PHE A 272 -17.92 3.97 -3.51
N ILE A 273 -17.01 4.21 -4.47
CA ILE A 273 -16.06 5.35 -4.45
C ILE A 273 -16.81 6.68 -4.36
N SER A 274 -17.87 6.86 -5.16
CA SER A 274 -18.67 8.09 -5.18
C SER A 274 -19.48 8.31 -3.89
N SER A 275 -19.64 7.27 -3.05
CA SER A 275 -20.28 7.35 -1.74
C SER A 275 -19.35 7.81 -0.62
N VAL A 276 -18.05 7.97 -0.88
CA VAL A 276 -17.04 8.38 0.11
C VAL A 276 -16.18 9.55 -0.36
N GLY A 277 -16.07 9.77 -1.67
CA GLY A 277 -15.22 10.84 -2.21
C GLY A 277 -15.62 11.29 -3.60
N VAL A 278 -14.71 12.05 -4.20
CA VAL A 278 -14.80 12.58 -5.57
C VAL A 278 -13.46 12.44 -6.27
N VAL A 279 -13.53 12.23 -7.59
CA VAL A 279 -12.38 12.36 -8.48
C VAL A 279 -12.41 13.78 -9.03
N ASN A 280 -11.36 14.54 -8.78
CA ASN A 280 -11.28 15.97 -9.09
C ASN A 280 -10.79 16.22 -10.52
N ASP A 281 -9.85 15.40 -10.99
CA ASP A 281 -9.14 15.54 -12.26
C ASP A 281 -8.47 14.20 -12.60
N ILE A 282 -8.29 13.91 -13.90
CA ILE A 282 -7.62 12.68 -14.38
C ILE A 282 -6.58 13.00 -15.46
N ILE A 283 -6.88 13.85 -16.44
CA ILE A 283 -5.99 14.12 -17.59
C ILE A 283 -5.65 15.61 -17.69
N LEU A 284 -4.34 15.91 -17.73
CA LEU A 284 -3.88 17.25 -18.10
C LEU A 284 -3.86 17.37 -19.63
N GLU A 285 -4.98 17.83 -20.18
CA GLU A 285 -5.20 17.89 -21.63
C GLU A 285 -4.23 18.86 -22.32
N GLU A 286 -3.94 20.02 -21.73
CA GLU A 286 -3.11 21.08 -22.33
C GLU A 286 -1.68 20.60 -22.66
N GLU A 287 -1.21 19.59 -21.94
CA GLU A 287 0.14 19.04 -22.07
C GLU A 287 0.17 17.70 -22.81
N SER A 288 -0.99 17.09 -23.09
CA SER A 288 -1.10 15.78 -23.73
C SER A 288 -1.05 15.86 -25.26
N THR A 289 -0.46 14.84 -25.90
CA THR A 289 -0.42 14.71 -27.36
C THR A 289 -1.03 13.39 -27.84
N ASN A 290 -0.89 13.08 -29.13
CA ASN A 290 -1.24 11.76 -29.68
C ASN A 290 -0.17 10.71 -29.36
N GLU A 291 1.05 11.11 -29.04
CA GLU A 291 2.16 10.20 -28.77
C GLU A 291 2.30 9.88 -27.27
N PHE A 292 1.84 10.80 -26.42
CA PHE A 292 1.92 10.67 -24.97
C PHE A 292 0.77 11.37 -24.24
N LYS A 293 0.43 10.88 -23.05
CA LYS A 293 -0.60 11.41 -22.16
C LYS A 293 -0.01 11.85 -20.82
N HIS A 294 -0.33 13.07 -20.41
CA HIS A 294 -0.04 13.58 -19.07
C HIS A 294 -1.19 13.19 -18.14
N LEU A 295 -0.93 12.22 -17.27
CA LEU A 295 -1.91 11.72 -16.31
C LEU A 295 -1.74 12.48 -14.99
N ASN A 296 -2.82 13.06 -14.48
CA ASN A 296 -2.89 13.75 -13.21
C ASN A 296 -4.14 13.31 -12.46
N ILE A 297 -4.07 12.17 -11.78
CA ILE A 297 -5.21 11.69 -11.00
C ILE A 297 -5.24 12.44 -9.67
N SER A 298 -6.22 13.30 -9.48
CA SER A 298 -6.50 13.94 -8.20
C SER A 298 -7.81 13.42 -7.61
N PHE A 299 -7.77 13.04 -6.34
CA PHE A 299 -8.94 12.57 -5.60
C PHE A 299 -9.01 13.23 -4.23
N SER A 300 -10.21 13.35 -3.70
CA SER A 300 -10.45 13.82 -2.33
C SER A 300 -11.59 13.06 -1.67
N LEU A 301 -11.48 12.90 -0.36
CA LEU A 301 -12.59 12.40 0.46
C LEU A 301 -13.61 13.52 0.70
N ASP A 302 -14.90 13.14 0.69
CA ASP A 302 -16.00 14.02 1.04
C ASP A 302 -16.46 13.66 2.45
N ASP A 303 -16.28 14.57 3.39
CA ASP A 303 -16.58 14.33 4.81
C ASP A 303 -18.06 14.04 5.05
N GLY A 304 -18.96 14.74 4.34
CA GLY A 304 -20.40 14.53 4.50
C GLY A 304 -20.83 13.16 4.01
N LYS A 305 -20.31 12.74 2.85
CA LYS A 305 -20.58 11.41 2.29
C LYS A 305 -19.93 10.30 3.12
N THR A 306 -18.68 10.47 3.52
CA THR A 306 -17.96 9.48 4.35
C THR A 306 -18.63 9.32 5.71
N ALA A 307 -19.03 10.42 6.37
CA ALA A 307 -19.68 10.37 7.68
C ALA A 307 -21.03 9.66 7.67
N ALA A 308 -21.73 9.66 6.52
CA ALA A 308 -23.02 8.99 6.38
C ALA A 308 -22.89 7.45 6.53
N SER A 309 -21.76 6.88 6.13
CA SER A 309 -21.53 5.43 6.13
C SER A 309 -20.46 4.96 7.12
N TYR A 310 -19.55 5.87 7.52
CA TYR A 310 -18.34 5.62 8.32
C TYR A 310 -18.03 6.83 9.25
N PRO A 311 -18.89 7.12 10.24
CA PRO A 311 -18.76 8.31 11.08
C PRO A 311 -17.50 8.30 11.98
N ALA A 312 -17.09 7.14 12.49
CA ALA A 312 -15.89 7.02 13.32
C ALA A 312 -14.60 7.11 12.48
N LEU A 313 -14.63 6.59 11.25
CA LEU A 313 -13.54 6.82 10.28
C LEU A 313 -13.41 8.31 9.95
N THR A 314 -14.53 9.01 9.73
CA THR A 314 -14.49 10.45 9.43
C THR A 314 -13.90 11.25 10.60
N SER A 315 -14.35 10.96 11.83
CA SER A 315 -13.80 11.58 13.04
C SER A 315 -12.30 11.30 13.18
N TYR A 316 -11.87 10.08 12.86
CA TYR A 316 -10.46 9.72 12.88
C TYR A 316 -9.65 10.47 11.81
N LEU A 317 -10.17 10.62 10.58
CA LEU A 317 -9.53 11.41 9.53
C LEU A 317 -9.48 12.92 9.87
N GLU A 318 -10.44 13.42 10.65
CA GLU A 318 -10.39 14.77 11.21
C GLU A 318 -9.29 14.89 12.28
N ASP A 319 -9.11 13.90 13.14
CA ASP A 319 -8.02 13.87 14.13
C ASP A 319 -6.62 13.81 13.49
N LEU A 320 -6.54 13.33 12.24
CA LEU A 320 -5.31 13.39 11.44
C LEU A 320 -5.01 14.80 10.92
N GLU A 321 -6.00 15.71 10.82
CA GLU A 321 -5.89 17.13 10.40
C GLU A 321 -4.62 17.48 9.58
N ASP A 322 -3.64 18.11 10.22
CA ASP A 322 -2.39 18.62 9.66
C ASP A 322 -1.21 17.65 9.74
N LEU A 323 -1.48 16.40 10.12
CA LEU A 323 -0.44 15.44 10.47
C LEU A 323 0.57 15.22 9.34
N LEU A 324 0.13 15.16 8.08
CA LEU A 324 1.00 14.76 6.99
C LEU A 324 0.66 15.44 5.65
N ASP A 325 1.65 16.13 5.10
CA ASP A 325 1.75 16.47 3.68
C ASP A 325 3.03 15.80 3.14
N ALA A 326 2.89 14.83 2.24
CA ALA A 326 4.01 14.03 1.77
C ALA A 326 3.97 13.81 0.27
N SER A 327 5.16 13.73 -0.32
CA SER A 327 5.36 13.37 -1.73
C SER A 327 6.42 12.30 -1.88
N LEU A 328 6.17 11.36 -2.78
CA LEU A 328 7.09 10.35 -3.24
C LEU A 328 7.32 10.55 -4.73
N GLU A 329 8.58 10.62 -5.14
CA GLU A 329 8.97 10.72 -6.53
C GLU A 329 9.88 9.56 -6.91
N ILE A 330 9.57 8.88 -8.02
CA ILE A 330 10.42 7.82 -8.58
C ILE A 330 11.12 8.36 -9.81
N HIS A 331 12.44 8.21 -9.84
CA HIS A 331 13.33 8.69 -10.88
C HIS A 331 14.09 7.53 -11.52
N ASN A 332 14.46 7.71 -12.79
CA ASN A 332 15.53 6.94 -13.42
C ASN A 332 16.66 7.89 -13.88
N SER A 333 17.65 7.37 -14.60
CA SER A 333 18.76 8.18 -15.14
C SER A 333 18.36 9.26 -16.15
N ASN A 334 17.09 9.28 -16.59
CA ASN A 334 16.56 10.19 -17.60
C ASN A 334 15.59 11.24 -17.03
N GLY A 335 15.14 11.10 -15.78
CA GLY A 335 14.23 12.02 -15.09
C GLY A 335 13.23 11.34 -14.16
N GLN A 336 12.24 12.10 -13.69
CA GLN A 336 11.11 11.65 -12.89
C GLN A 336 10.13 10.84 -13.73
N LEU A 337 9.77 9.65 -13.26
CA LEU A 337 8.79 8.74 -13.88
C LEU A 337 7.40 8.86 -13.26
N LEU A 338 7.35 9.13 -11.96
CA LEU A 338 6.13 9.13 -11.16
C LEU A 338 6.29 10.10 -9.99
N LYS A 339 5.22 10.82 -9.69
CA LYS A 339 5.04 11.56 -8.45
C LYS A 339 3.70 11.20 -7.81
N ILE A 340 3.75 10.79 -6.55
CA ILE A 340 2.57 10.59 -5.70
C ILE A 340 2.62 11.66 -4.60
N SER A 341 1.49 12.25 -4.25
CA SER A 341 1.40 13.23 -3.15
C SER A 341 0.11 13.03 -2.36
N ILE A 342 0.18 13.24 -1.05
CA ILE A 342 -0.93 13.08 -0.10
C ILE A 342 -0.90 14.26 0.85
N ASP A 343 -2.07 14.83 1.11
CA ASP A 343 -2.29 15.93 2.04
C ASP A 343 -3.47 15.55 2.95
N THR A 344 -3.19 15.32 4.24
CA THR A 344 -4.22 14.97 5.23
C THR A 344 -5.11 16.16 5.58
N THR A 345 -4.62 17.39 5.47
CA THR A 345 -5.40 18.60 5.76
C THR A 345 -6.49 18.79 4.74
N ALA A 346 -6.12 18.69 3.45
CA ALA A 346 -7.08 18.78 2.37
C ALA A 346 -7.79 17.44 2.08
N LYS A 347 -7.39 16.35 2.75
CA LYS A 347 -7.84 14.96 2.52
C LYS A 347 -7.75 14.59 1.04
N ARG A 348 -6.62 14.96 0.42
CA ARG A 348 -6.37 14.87 -1.01
C ARG A 348 -5.20 13.96 -1.31
N GLY A 349 -5.34 13.24 -2.42
CA GLY A 349 -4.24 12.52 -3.05
C GLY A 349 -4.06 12.97 -4.49
N ASN A 350 -2.83 12.86 -4.97
CA ASN A 350 -2.46 13.20 -6.33
C ASN A 350 -1.45 12.21 -6.89
N VAL A 351 -1.63 11.81 -8.15
CA VAL A 351 -0.71 10.95 -8.89
C VAL A 351 -0.41 11.59 -10.24
N LYS A 352 0.86 11.88 -10.51
CA LYS A 352 1.35 12.47 -11.75
C LYS A 352 2.36 11.58 -12.44
N LEU A 353 2.18 11.37 -13.74
CA LEU A 353 3.12 10.65 -14.60
C LEU A 353 2.79 10.91 -16.07
N VAL A 354 3.77 10.67 -16.95
CA VAL A 354 3.57 10.77 -18.40
C VAL A 354 3.69 9.39 -19.03
N ILE A 355 2.69 9.01 -19.83
CA ILE A 355 2.62 7.70 -20.48
C ILE A 355 2.82 7.86 -21.99
N GLY A 356 3.75 7.10 -22.55
CA GLY A 356 3.90 6.88 -23.99
C GLY A 356 3.57 5.44 -24.38
N SER A 357 3.43 5.19 -25.68
CA SER A 357 3.04 3.88 -26.24
C SER A 357 3.96 2.72 -25.83
N GLU A 358 5.21 3.00 -25.51
CA GLU A 358 6.21 1.99 -25.14
C GLU A 358 6.54 1.95 -23.63
N GLY A 359 5.97 2.83 -22.80
CA GLY A 359 6.31 2.92 -21.38
C GLY A 359 6.10 4.30 -20.77
N LEU A 360 6.70 4.53 -19.61
CA LEU A 360 6.65 5.84 -18.94
C LEU A 360 7.66 6.82 -19.56
N ILE A 361 7.24 8.05 -19.80
CA ILE A 361 8.13 9.09 -20.32
C ILE A 361 8.70 9.87 -19.13
N PRO A 362 10.04 9.88 -18.96
CA PRO A 362 10.67 10.65 -17.89
C PRO A 362 10.47 12.16 -18.08
N THR A 363 10.36 12.88 -16.99
CA THR A 363 10.18 14.34 -16.93
C THR A 363 11.29 14.99 -16.09
N ASN A 364 11.60 16.25 -16.38
CA ASN A 364 12.48 17.08 -15.55
C ASN A 364 11.69 18.34 -15.15
N GLY A 365 10.98 18.26 -14.02
CA GLY A 365 9.88 19.19 -13.74
C GLY A 365 8.76 18.96 -14.73
N ASP A 366 8.22 20.03 -15.32
CA ASP A 366 7.12 19.93 -16.30
C ASP A 366 7.62 19.67 -17.74
N VAL A 367 8.94 19.51 -17.93
CA VAL A 367 9.54 19.30 -19.26
C VAL A 367 9.79 17.83 -19.53
N LEU A 368 9.22 17.32 -20.63
CA LEU A 368 9.49 15.97 -21.12
C LEU A 368 10.97 15.78 -21.44
N SER A 369 11.53 14.66 -20.98
CA SER A 369 12.87 14.24 -21.38
C SER A 369 12.84 13.80 -22.84
N THR A 370 13.76 14.30 -23.67
CA THR A 370 13.90 13.85 -25.08
C THR A 370 14.50 12.44 -25.19
N LYS A 371 14.59 11.71 -24.09
CA LYS A 371 15.25 10.41 -23.97
C LYS A 371 14.23 9.27 -23.99
N THR A 372 14.74 8.05 -24.18
CA THR A 372 13.94 6.84 -24.32
C THR A 372 12.97 6.63 -23.14
N PRO A 373 11.69 6.28 -23.42
CA PRO A 373 10.73 5.87 -22.39
C PRO A 373 11.28 4.73 -21.51
N HIS A 374 10.91 4.75 -20.23
CA HIS A 374 11.13 3.64 -19.33
C HIS A 374 10.16 2.51 -19.64
N LYS A 375 10.70 1.38 -20.10
CA LYS A 375 9.94 0.19 -20.47
C LYS A 375 9.85 -0.78 -19.31
N PHE A 376 8.71 -1.45 -19.18
CA PHE A 376 8.54 -2.58 -18.26
C PHE A 376 8.94 -3.87 -18.99
N ASP A 377 10.25 -4.12 -19.07
CA ASP A 377 10.86 -5.23 -19.79
C ASP A 377 11.68 -6.15 -18.86
N ASP A 378 12.46 -7.07 -19.45
CA ASP A 378 13.34 -7.99 -18.71
C ASP A 378 14.73 -7.39 -18.41
N ASN A 379 14.94 -6.09 -18.66
CA ASN A 379 16.21 -5.45 -18.35
C ASN A 379 16.25 -5.00 -16.90
N SER A 380 17.45 -5.03 -16.30
CA SER A 380 17.66 -4.44 -14.98
C SER A 380 17.66 -2.91 -15.08
N HIS A 381 16.98 -2.28 -14.12
CA HIS A 381 16.85 -0.84 -14.05
C HIS A 381 17.34 -0.35 -12.68
N GLN A 382 18.09 0.74 -12.68
CA GLN A 382 18.40 1.47 -11.46
C GLN A 382 17.47 2.66 -11.34
N LEU A 383 16.71 2.70 -10.27
CA LEU A 383 15.75 3.75 -9.96
C LEU A 383 16.16 4.47 -8.67
N THR A 384 15.60 5.65 -8.45
CA THR A 384 15.80 6.43 -7.24
C THR A 384 14.45 6.90 -6.72
N GLY A 385 14.13 6.56 -5.48
CA GLY A 385 12.97 7.07 -4.77
C GLY A 385 13.38 8.29 -3.96
N VAL A 386 12.62 9.37 -4.04
CA VAL A 386 12.83 10.60 -3.24
C VAL A 386 11.55 10.88 -2.48
N VAL A 387 11.66 11.01 -1.16
CA VAL A 387 10.53 11.38 -0.31
C VAL A 387 10.77 12.72 0.37
N ASN A 388 9.76 13.56 0.29
CA ASN A 388 9.64 14.80 1.05
C ASN A 388 8.36 14.75 1.88
N ALA A 389 8.42 15.16 3.14
CA ALA A 389 7.28 15.15 4.04
C ALA A 389 7.30 16.36 4.99
N ASN A 390 6.14 16.95 5.22
CA ASN A 390 5.85 17.88 6.29
C ASN A 390 4.96 17.15 7.28
N VAL A 391 5.41 17.05 8.54
CA VAL A 391 4.71 16.33 9.60
C VAL A 391 4.40 17.30 10.73
N GLU A 392 3.12 17.44 11.10
CA GLU A 392 2.71 18.31 12.21
C GLU A 392 2.16 17.52 13.39
N ILE A 393 2.78 17.71 14.55
CA ILE A 393 2.42 17.00 15.77
C ILE A 393 2.37 17.97 16.92
N LEU A 394 1.16 18.18 17.45
CA LEU A 394 0.92 19.07 18.58
C LEU A 394 1.50 20.49 18.36
N GLY A 395 1.44 21.00 17.12
CA GLY A 395 1.97 22.31 16.74
C GLY A 395 3.48 22.37 16.47
N VAL A 396 4.20 21.25 16.59
CA VAL A 396 5.59 21.09 16.12
C VAL A 396 5.54 20.62 14.66
N LYS A 397 6.11 21.41 13.76
CA LYS A 397 6.17 21.13 12.32
C LYS A 397 7.56 20.62 11.96
N THR A 398 7.65 19.40 11.47
CA THR A 398 8.88 18.76 11.03
C THR A 398 8.87 18.61 9.51
N LYS A 399 9.79 19.28 8.84
CA LYS A 399 9.99 19.12 7.40
C LYS A 399 11.17 18.18 7.17
N ILE A 400 10.91 17.11 6.44
CA ILE A 400 11.85 16.08 6.03
C ILE A 400 12.03 16.22 4.52
N SER A 401 13.25 16.51 4.09
CA SER A 401 13.57 16.75 2.68
C SER A 401 14.66 15.81 2.18
N ASP A 402 14.51 15.33 0.95
CA ASP A 402 15.47 14.48 0.27
C ASP A 402 15.78 13.17 1.00
N LEU A 403 14.76 12.45 1.49
CA LEU A 403 14.93 11.07 1.90
C LEU A 403 15.08 10.20 0.65
N VAL A 404 16.32 9.86 0.30
CA VAL A 404 16.64 9.19 -0.96
C VAL A 404 16.86 7.69 -0.76
N SER A 405 16.16 6.89 -1.56
CA SER A 405 16.33 5.44 -1.68
C SER A 405 16.89 5.09 -3.06
N THR A 406 17.95 4.28 -3.11
CA THR A 406 18.38 3.63 -4.35
C THR A 406 17.63 2.32 -4.52
N ILE A 407 17.08 2.07 -5.71
CA ILE A 407 16.29 0.89 -6.00
C ILE A 407 16.93 0.16 -7.19
N ASP A 408 17.50 -1.02 -6.94
CA ASP A 408 17.96 -1.91 -8.00
C ASP A 408 16.84 -2.89 -8.34
N TYR A 409 16.24 -2.68 -9.52
CA TYR A 409 15.14 -3.47 -10.04
C TYR A 409 15.64 -4.49 -11.06
N ILE A 410 15.51 -5.78 -10.76
CA ILE A 410 16.14 -6.88 -11.48
C ILE A 410 15.07 -7.92 -11.86
N PRO A 411 14.39 -7.74 -13.00
CA PRO A 411 13.46 -8.73 -13.53
C PRO A 411 14.19 -9.91 -14.18
N SER A 412 13.54 -11.07 -14.20
CA SER A 412 13.95 -12.26 -14.95
C SER A 412 12.74 -13.05 -15.46
N ALA A 413 13.01 -14.17 -16.14
CA ALA A 413 11.98 -15.00 -16.78
C ALA A 413 10.94 -15.60 -15.81
N ASP A 414 11.25 -15.73 -14.52
CA ASP A 414 10.43 -16.41 -13.50
C ASP A 414 10.36 -15.66 -12.18
N LYS A 415 11.09 -14.54 -12.02
CA LYS A 415 11.09 -13.73 -10.81
C LYS A 415 11.35 -12.27 -11.11
N VAL A 416 11.10 -11.42 -10.11
CA VAL A 416 11.60 -10.05 -10.06
C VAL A 416 12.12 -9.76 -8.67
N GLN A 417 13.23 -9.03 -8.60
CA GLN A 417 13.80 -8.54 -7.36
C GLN A 417 13.84 -7.01 -7.38
N ALA A 418 13.49 -6.40 -6.25
CA ALA A 418 13.68 -4.98 -6.01
C ALA A 418 14.47 -4.82 -4.71
N ASN A 419 15.72 -4.40 -4.82
CA ASN A 419 16.59 -4.15 -3.66
C ASN A 419 16.62 -2.65 -3.41
N MET A 420 16.12 -2.23 -2.27
CA MET A 420 16.01 -0.83 -1.87
C MET A 420 16.98 -0.55 -0.73
N GLN A 421 17.68 0.58 -0.83
CA GLN A 421 18.63 1.02 0.18
C GLN A 421 18.50 2.53 0.44
N ILE A 422 18.37 2.90 1.71
CA ILE A 422 18.49 4.28 2.18
C ILE A 422 19.70 4.35 3.09
N ASN A 423 20.77 4.96 2.59
CA ASN A 423 22.06 5.08 3.30
C ASN A 423 22.50 6.53 3.54
N LYS A 424 21.62 7.49 3.23
CA LYS A 424 21.85 8.92 3.43
C LYS A 424 20.70 9.51 4.23
N ALA A 425 21.04 10.12 5.37
CA ALA A 425 20.07 10.84 6.18
C ALA A 425 19.47 12.02 5.39
N PRO A 426 18.15 12.26 5.52
CA PRO A 426 17.49 13.42 4.92
C PRO A 426 17.89 14.71 5.64
N THR A 427 17.53 15.85 5.04
CA THR A 427 17.56 17.12 5.76
C THR A 427 16.30 17.24 6.61
N VAL A 428 16.46 17.62 7.88
CA VAL A 428 15.36 17.78 8.83
C VAL A 428 15.34 19.22 9.33
N GLU A 429 14.21 19.89 9.19
CA GLU A 429 13.96 21.23 9.72
C GLU A 429 12.76 21.17 10.69
N VAL A 430 12.95 21.63 11.93
CA VAL A 430 11.88 21.67 12.94
C VAL A 430 11.48 23.10 13.24
N SER A 431 10.18 23.37 13.25
CA SER A 431 9.61 24.69 13.53
C SER A 431 8.28 24.59 14.28
N GLY A 432 7.66 25.74 14.56
CA GLY A 432 6.36 25.80 15.22
C GLY A 432 6.43 25.98 16.74
N ALA A 433 5.32 25.67 17.41
CA ALA A 433 5.16 25.80 18.84
C ALA A 433 4.36 24.62 19.40
N ALA A 434 4.97 23.86 20.30
CA ALA A 434 4.30 22.77 20.98
C ALA A 434 3.10 23.28 21.80
N LEU A 435 1.97 22.59 21.66
CA LEU A 435 0.68 22.94 22.25
C LEU A 435 0.19 24.36 21.88
N GLY A 436 0.73 24.94 20.80
CA GLY A 436 0.42 26.29 20.33
C GLY A 436 0.96 27.42 21.19
N ILE A 437 1.68 27.13 22.28
CA ILE A 437 2.10 28.14 23.28
C ILE A 437 3.58 28.07 23.65
N PHE A 438 4.26 26.95 23.40
CA PHE A 438 5.69 26.79 23.69
C PHE A 438 6.49 26.73 22.39
N PRO A 439 7.20 27.80 21.98
CA PRO A 439 8.10 27.75 20.84
C PRO A 439 9.06 26.55 20.97
N THR A 440 9.36 25.86 19.87
CA THR A 440 10.30 24.71 19.90
C THR A 440 11.64 25.11 20.52
N ALA A 441 12.16 26.29 20.18
CA ALA A 441 13.37 26.88 20.77
C ALA A 441 13.32 27.07 22.31
N MET A 442 12.14 27.12 22.92
CA MET A 442 11.99 27.20 24.37
C MET A 442 11.97 25.81 25.00
N LEU A 443 11.47 24.78 24.30
CA LEU A 443 11.56 23.38 24.75
C LEU A 443 13.02 22.93 24.83
N ASP A 444 13.84 23.37 23.89
CA ASP A 444 15.28 23.13 23.80
C ASP A 444 16.04 23.55 25.08
N VAL A 445 15.53 24.53 25.83
CA VAL A 445 16.12 24.96 27.12
C VAL A 445 15.88 23.95 28.25
N PHE A 446 14.81 23.16 28.16
CA PHE A 446 14.41 22.19 29.18
C PHE A 446 14.71 20.74 28.79
N MET A 447 15.16 20.50 27.55
CA MET A 447 15.58 19.19 27.07
C MET A 447 17.12 19.09 27.06
N PRO A 448 17.68 17.88 27.24
CA PRO A 448 19.13 17.67 27.15
C PRO A 448 19.71 17.95 25.75
N THR A 449 18.88 17.83 24.71
CA THR A 449 19.19 18.04 23.29
C THR A 449 17.93 18.56 22.58
N ASN A 450 18.12 19.25 21.46
CA ASN A 450 17.03 19.87 20.70
C ASN A 450 16.25 18.82 19.87
N ILE A 451 15.00 19.12 19.51
CA ILE A 451 14.13 18.15 18.78
C ILE A 451 14.69 17.82 17.39
N ASP A 452 15.24 18.81 16.69
CA ASP A 452 15.89 18.64 15.39
C ASP A 452 17.10 17.70 15.49
N GLU A 453 17.93 17.84 16.52
CA GLU A 453 19.06 16.96 16.79
C GLU A 453 18.59 15.53 17.08
N ILE A 454 17.51 15.34 17.84
CA ILE A 454 16.96 14.01 18.15
C ILE A 454 16.44 13.31 16.88
N ILE A 455 15.70 14.03 16.04
CA ILE A 455 15.18 13.48 14.78
C ILE A 455 16.32 13.25 13.79
N GLY A 456 17.30 14.16 13.74
CA GLY A 456 18.52 14.01 12.95
C GLY A 456 19.34 12.79 13.36
N GLU A 457 19.59 12.60 14.66
CA GLU A 457 20.28 11.44 15.23
C GLU A 457 19.53 10.14 14.91
N PHE A 458 18.20 10.15 15.01
CA PHE A 458 17.38 9.02 14.62
C PHE A 458 17.61 8.61 13.15
N PHE A 459 17.54 9.55 12.21
CA PHE A 459 17.78 9.24 10.80
C PHE A 459 19.24 8.90 10.49
N GLU A 460 20.19 9.54 11.18
CA GLU A 460 21.61 9.25 11.08
C GLU A 460 21.87 7.78 11.44
N ILE A 461 21.33 7.30 12.57
CA ILE A 461 21.44 5.91 13.00
C ILE A 461 20.74 4.98 12.02
N ALA A 462 19.52 5.32 11.57
CA ALA A 462 18.79 4.47 10.63
C ALA A 462 19.50 4.33 9.28
N CYS A 463 20.08 5.42 8.76
CA CYS A 463 20.69 5.47 7.44
C CYS A 463 22.18 5.07 7.43
N LYS A 464 22.92 5.24 8.53
CA LYS A 464 24.36 4.91 8.61
C LYS A 464 24.67 3.72 9.51
N GLY A 465 23.71 3.29 10.33
CA GLY A 465 23.81 2.08 11.12
C GLY A 465 23.72 0.82 10.27
N ASN A 466 23.49 -0.32 10.93
CA ASN A 466 23.43 -1.63 10.29
C ASN A 466 24.72 -1.92 9.49
N ASP A 467 25.87 -1.80 10.15
CA ASP A 467 27.21 -1.99 9.56
C ASP A 467 27.49 -1.08 8.34
N GLY A 468 26.90 0.12 8.31
CA GLY A 468 27.05 1.06 7.20
C GLY A 468 26.13 0.77 6.00
N GLN A 469 25.26 -0.24 6.11
CA GLN A 469 24.30 -0.57 5.04
C GLN A 469 23.05 0.32 5.09
N GLY A 470 22.75 0.95 6.23
CA GLY A 470 21.54 1.75 6.41
C GLY A 470 20.26 0.91 6.43
N ILE A 471 19.17 1.49 5.94
CA ILE A 471 17.87 0.84 5.80
C ILE A 471 17.90 0.03 4.50
N ILE A 472 17.70 -1.28 4.61
CA ILE A 472 17.57 -2.17 3.45
C ILE A 472 16.15 -2.73 3.42
N ASN A 473 15.56 -2.77 2.23
CA ASN A 473 14.37 -3.56 1.95
C ASN A 473 14.57 -4.32 0.64
N ASN A 474 14.49 -5.64 0.70
CA ASN A 474 14.55 -6.51 -0.46
C ASN A 474 13.19 -7.15 -0.67
N LEU A 475 12.64 -7.00 -1.87
CA LEU A 475 11.41 -7.64 -2.29
C LEU A 475 11.72 -8.60 -3.44
N GLU A 476 11.22 -9.83 -3.36
CA GLU A 476 11.28 -10.81 -4.44
C GLU A 476 9.88 -11.34 -4.72
N LEU A 477 9.44 -11.28 -5.96
CA LEU A 477 8.32 -12.08 -6.45
C LEU A 477 8.88 -13.20 -7.31
N ARG A 478 8.48 -14.44 -7.03
CA ARG A 478 8.96 -15.62 -7.75
C ARG A 478 7.80 -16.53 -8.11
N ASN A 479 7.73 -16.94 -9.36
CA ASN A 479 6.77 -17.95 -9.80
C ASN A 479 7.13 -19.31 -9.18
N ILE A 480 6.12 -19.99 -8.66
CA ILE A 480 6.18 -21.34 -8.11
C ILE A 480 5.35 -22.25 -9.01
N ASP A 481 6.04 -23.13 -9.72
CA ASP A 481 5.42 -24.21 -10.47
C ASP A 481 4.92 -25.27 -9.49
N SER A 482 3.60 -25.40 -9.35
CA SER A 482 2.99 -26.46 -8.56
C SER A 482 2.50 -27.56 -9.51
N SER A 483 2.87 -28.81 -9.25
CA SER A 483 2.41 -29.96 -10.06
C SER A 483 0.92 -30.25 -9.89
N ASN A 484 0.29 -29.71 -8.84
CA ASN A 484 -1.08 -30.06 -8.41
C ASN A 484 -2.03 -28.85 -8.36
N GLN A 485 -1.55 -27.64 -8.64
CA GLN A 485 -2.34 -26.41 -8.73
C GLN A 485 -1.90 -25.62 -9.96
N ASN A 486 -2.77 -24.78 -10.51
CA ASN A 486 -2.31 -23.71 -11.39
C ASN A 486 -1.23 -22.93 -10.60
N GLY A 487 -0.01 -22.83 -11.13
CA GLY A 487 1.15 -22.26 -10.40
C GLY A 487 0.83 -20.91 -9.75
N PHE A 488 1.55 -20.57 -8.68
CA PHE A 488 1.32 -19.35 -7.89
C PHE A 488 2.60 -18.55 -7.70
N THR A 489 2.53 -17.33 -7.19
CA THR A 489 3.72 -16.52 -6.90
C THR A 489 4.06 -16.54 -5.41
N GLN A 490 5.32 -16.66 -5.09
CA GLN A 490 5.84 -16.38 -3.76
C GLN A 490 6.27 -14.91 -3.71
N LEU A 491 5.73 -14.15 -2.75
CA LEU A 491 6.27 -12.87 -2.33
C LEU A 491 7.23 -13.10 -1.16
N SER A 492 8.46 -12.64 -1.28
CA SER A 492 9.45 -12.59 -0.20
C SER A 492 9.80 -11.14 0.09
N VAL A 493 9.77 -10.73 1.36
CA VAL A 493 10.17 -9.41 1.81
C VAL A 493 11.21 -9.56 2.92
N ASP A 494 12.36 -8.91 2.81
CA ASP A 494 13.37 -8.81 3.86
C ASP A 494 13.62 -7.33 4.15
N THR A 495 13.37 -6.87 5.37
CA THR A 495 13.62 -5.49 5.79
C THR A 495 14.59 -5.48 6.96
N ARG A 496 15.61 -4.64 6.89
CA ARG A 496 16.62 -4.48 7.94
C ARG A 496 16.96 -3.02 8.17
N PHE A 497 16.96 -2.58 9.42
CA PHE A 497 17.40 -1.24 9.80
C PHE A 497 17.85 -1.20 11.26
N GLU A 498 18.67 -0.21 11.60
CA GLU A 498 19.06 0.09 12.98
C GLU A 498 18.21 1.24 13.54
N THR A 499 17.87 1.17 14.83
CA THR A 499 17.11 2.22 15.51
C THR A 499 17.55 2.37 16.96
N ILE A 500 17.24 3.52 17.56
CA ILE A 500 17.69 3.95 18.87
C ILE A 500 16.57 3.88 19.91
N SER A 501 16.85 3.30 21.09
CA SER A 501 15.88 3.26 22.19
C SER A 501 16.03 4.46 23.13
N ASN A 502 15.68 5.67 22.68
CA ASN A 502 15.70 6.89 23.50
C ASN A 502 14.31 7.25 24.07
N LEU A 503 14.27 7.85 25.27
CA LEU A 503 13.07 8.43 25.89
C LEU A 503 12.32 9.40 24.97
N PHE A 504 13.03 10.29 24.27
CA PHE A 504 12.42 11.31 23.43
C PHE A 504 11.82 10.73 22.15
N VAL A 505 12.56 9.85 21.47
CA VAL A 505 12.02 9.07 20.34
C VAL A 505 10.80 8.29 20.79
N ARG A 506 10.84 7.65 21.96
CA ARG A 506 9.67 6.98 22.52
C ARG A 506 8.49 7.92 22.74
N ILE A 507 8.70 9.12 23.27
CA ILE A 507 7.62 10.09 23.48
C ILE A 507 7.05 10.53 22.12
N GLY A 508 7.92 10.91 21.17
CA GLY A 508 7.52 11.28 19.81
C GLY A 508 6.70 10.17 19.15
N MET A 509 7.22 8.94 19.15
CA MET A 509 6.52 7.77 18.61
C MET A 509 5.20 7.50 19.33
N ASN A 510 5.09 7.65 20.64
CA ASN A 510 3.80 7.49 21.33
C ASN A 510 2.78 8.56 20.90
N ILE A 511 3.21 9.79 20.60
CA ILE A 511 2.31 10.85 20.13
C ILE A 511 1.89 10.58 18.69
N VAL A 512 2.84 10.24 17.81
CA VAL A 512 2.59 9.82 16.42
C VAL A 512 1.59 8.66 16.41
N ASN A 513 1.88 7.60 17.16
CA ASN A 513 1.05 6.40 17.25
C ASN A 513 -0.33 6.72 17.83
N GLY A 514 -0.42 7.66 18.77
CA GLY A 514 -1.70 8.12 19.31
C GLY A 514 -2.61 8.80 18.28
N ARG A 515 -2.05 9.35 17.20
CA ARG A 515 -2.79 9.94 16.07
C ARG A 515 -2.97 8.98 14.90
N LEU A 516 -1.96 8.16 14.58
CA LEU A 516 -1.99 7.22 13.44
C LEU A 516 -2.71 5.89 13.74
N ILE A 517 -2.86 5.52 15.01
CA ILE A 517 -3.57 4.30 15.36
C ILE A 517 -5.05 4.66 15.57
N PRO A 518 -5.97 4.14 14.74
CA PRO A 518 -7.38 4.42 14.84
C PRO A 518 -7.94 3.87 16.16
N SER A 519 -8.94 4.56 16.69
CA SER A 519 -9.76 4.04 17.77
C SER A 519 -10.45 2.74 17.35
N LYS A 520 -10.90 1.93 18.31
CA LYS A 520 -11.65 0.70 18.01
C LYS A 520 -12.83 0.93 17.06
N ASP A 521 -13.56 2.03 17.27
CA ASP A 521 -14.74 2.33 16.46
C ASP A 521 -14.32 2.74 15.05
N ALA A 522 -13.24 3.53 14.92
CA ALA A 522 -12.64 3.82 13.63
C ALA A 522 -12.07 2.57 12.94
N SER A 523 -11.45 1.62 13.67
CA SER A 523 -11.01 0.33 13.11
C SER A 523 -12.19 -0.49 12.58
N ASN A 524 -13.33 -0.51 13.28
CA ASN A 524 -14.53 -1.21 12.78
C ASN A 524 -15.08 -0.56 11.51
N ASP A 525 -15.06 0.78 11.44
CA ASP A 525 -15.47 1.51 10.24
C ASP A 525 -14.50 1.29 9.07
N ILE A 526 -13.18 1.22 9.32
CA ILE A 526 -12.18 0.83 8.31
C ILE A 526 -12.45 -0.59 7.81
N ASP A 527 -12.68 -1.54 8.72
CA ASP A 527 -13.02 -2.93 8.37
C ASP A 527 -14.30 -2.98 7.51
N LYS A 528 -15.32 -2.20 7.87
CA LYS A 528 -16.56 -2.07 7.11
C LYS A 528 -16.30 -1.45 5.73
N PHE A 529 -15.52 -0.38 5.66
CA PHE A 529 -15.14 0.29 4.41
C PHE A 529 -14.45 -0.68 3.45
N ILE A 530 -13.46 -1.43 3.94
CA ILE A 530 -12.75 -2.45 3.17
C ILE A 530 -13.71 -3.56 2.70
N ASN A 531 -14.61 -4.00 3.59
CA ASN A 531 -15.59 -5.02 3.24
C ASN A 531 -16.58 -4.55 2.18
N ASP A 532 -17.05 -3.31 2.27
CA ASP A 532 -17.97 -2.71 1.31
C ASP A 532 -17.29 -2.53 -0.06
N ALA A 533 -16.02 -2.09 -0.10
CA ALA A 533 -15.21 -2.03 -1.32
C ALA A 533 -15.06 -3.41 -1.98
N ARG A 534 -14.78 -4.45 -1.19
CA ARG A 534 -14.65 -5.83 -1.67
C ARG A 534 -15.97 -6.38 -2.21
N ILE A 535 -17.09 -6.12 -1.52
CA ILE A 535 -18.43 -6.51 -2.00
C ILE A 535 -18.74 -5.83 -3.33
N ALA A 536 -18.42 -4.54 -3.45
CA ALA A 536 -18.60 -3.78 -4.68
C ALA A 536 -17.83 -4.42 -5.84
N PHE A 537 -16.53 -4.71 -5.66
CA PHE A 537 -15.72 -5.38 -6.67
C PHE A 537 -16.27 -6.77 -7.06
N ASN A 538 -16.67 -7.58 -6.08
CA ASN A 538 -17.25 -8.91 -6.34
C ASN A 538 -18.56 -8.85 -7.13
N ASN A 539 -19.37 -7.81 -6.92
CA ASN A 539 -20.58 -7.59 -7.69
C ASN A 539 -20.25 -7.24 -9.15
N ASP A 540 -19.18 -6.48 -9.39
CA ASP A 540 -18.70 -6.23 -10.75
C ASP A 540 -18.16 -7.51 -11.40
N ILE A 541 -17.46 -8.38 -10.67
CA ILE A 541 -17.08 -9.72 -11.17
C ILE A 541 -18.32 -10.55 -11.54
N ASN A 542 -19.38 -10.53 -10.71
CA ASN A 542 -20.64 -11.22 -11.02
C ASN A 542 -21.26 -10.73 -12.34
N LEU A 543 -21.29 -9.41 -12.57
CA LEU A 543 -21.81 -8.81 -13.80
C LEU A 543 -20.97 -9.24 -15.02
N TYR A 544 -19.65 -9.22 -14.88
CA TYR A 544 -18.72 -9.64 -15.91
C TYR A 544 -18.87 -11.13 -16.27
N GLU A 545 -18.90 -11.99 -15.26
CA GLU A 545 -19.07 -13.43 -15.41
C GLU A 545 -20.37 -13.80 -16.12
N ASN A 546 -21.49 -13.13 -15.78
CA ASN A 546 -22.77 -13.33 -16.45
C ASN A 546 -22.71 -12.95 -17.94
N THR A 547 -21.96 -11.91 -18.28
CA THR A 547 -21.76 -11.48 -19.67
C THR A 547 -21.00 -12.53 -20.48
N ILE A 548 -19.93 -13.10 -19.90
CA ILE A 548 -19.16 -14.18 -20.55
C ILE A 548 -20.02 -15.43 -20.74
N ARG A 549 -20.78 -15.82 -19.72
CA ARG A 549 -21.70 -16.98 -19.80
C ARG A 549 -22.72 -16.78 -20.92
N ALA A 550 -23.34 -15.61 -21.01
CA ALA A 550 -24.31 -15.30 -22.07
C ALA A 550 -23.68 -15.41 -23.48
N LYS A 551 -22.46 -14.90 -23.67
CA LYS A 551 -21.71 -15.04 -24.94
C LYS A 551 -21.42 -16.49 -25.29
N SER A 552 -20.99 -17.29 -24.32
CA SER A 552 -20.67 -18.71 -24.54
C SER A 552 -21.90 -19.53 -24.98
N VAL A 553 -23.10 -19.17 -24.50
CA VAL A 553 -24.37 -19.78 -24.91
C VAL A 553 -24.73 -19.33 -26.33
N ALA A 554 -24.61 -18.03 -26.62
CA ALA A 554 -24.88 -17.48 -27.94
C ALA A 554 -23.95 -18.04 -29.03
N SER A 555 -22.68 -18.32 -28.72
CA SER A 555 -21.71 -18.92 -29.67
C SER A 555 -21.92 -20.41 -29.93
N ARG A 556 -22.74 -21.10 -29.11
CA ARG A 556 -23.06 -22.52 -29.24
C ARG A 556 -24.39 -22.78 -29.95
N LEU A 557 -25.18 -21.73 -30.16
CA LEU A 557 -26.40 -21.71 -30.98
C LEU A 557 -26.04 -21.29 -32.40
#